data_AF-A0A0F9QIS3-F1
#
_entry.id   AF-A0A0F9QIS3-F1
#
_cell.length_a   1.000
_cell.length_b   1.000
_cell.length_c   1.000
_cell.angle_alpha   90.00
_cell.angle_beta   90.00
_cell.angle_gamma   90.00
#
_symmetry.space_group_name_H-M   'P 1'
#
loop_
_entity.id
_entity.type
_entity.pdbx_description
1 polymer ?
#
loop_
_entity_poly.entity_id
_entity_poly.type
_entity_poly.pdbx_seq_one_letter_code
_entity_poly.pdbx_strand_id
1 'polypeptide(L)'
;GQIDTAEVLMLMHKDDALDAGMLAEQWKREPALIAKMLDVANSASFRRSGTSVKTPREAISVIGVSMALNQALALSLDIAGKLACPPLAERARLEQEQALRIAESARALAQKIGDSPAIYYTAGLLSRSGELAALKVLQNHCDQSGEPPELEQIDSAIAYWAEKLGNRIKVQWHLPLDLRELIGAVYFLSKSNVSRSKLVMRAAALLAAEQVEGLECRTLLRRLGIEHREKGQDDARQQS
;
A
#
# COMPACT_ATOMS: atom_id res chain seq x y z
N GLY A 1 -20.08 8.45 6.75
CA GLY A 1 -19.39 8.46 5.47
C GLY A 1 -18.60 7.19 5.41
N GLN A 2 -18.78 6.40 4.37
CA GLN A 2 -17.89 5.30 4.09
C GLN A 2 -17.38 5.55 2.68
N ILE A 3 -16.06 5.66 2.55
CA ILE A 3 -15.43 5.83 1.25
C ILE A 3 -15.60 4.53 0.47
N ASP A 4 -16.20 4.63 -0.71
CA ASP A 4 -16.31 3.50 -1.63
C ASP A 4 -14.99 3.30 -2.37
N THR A 5 -14.40 2.11 -2.21
CA THR A 5 -13.17 1.70 -2.90
C THR A 5 -13.29 1.82 -4.41
N ALA A 6 -14.46 1.48 -4.99
CA ALA A 6 -14.65 1.57 -6.44
C ALA A 6 -14.63 3.02 -6.94
N GLU A 7 -15.20 3.94 -6.17
CA GLU A 7 -15.20 5.37 -6.48
C GLU A 7 -13.78 5.95 -6.45
N VAL A 8 -12.99 5.62 -5.42
CA VAL A 8 -11.60 6.08 -5.32
C VAL A 8 -10.77 5.56 -6.48
N LEU A 9 -10.93 4.29 -6.85
CA LEU A 9 -10.23 3.71 -7.99
C LEU A 9 -10.59 4.41 -9.29
N MET A 10 -11.87 4.74 -9.54
CA MET A 10 -12.25 5.53 -10.71
C MET A 10 -11.58 6.90 -10.75
N LEU A 11 -11.43 7.57 -9.61
CA LEU A 11 -10.71 8.84 -9.52
C LEU A 11 -9.22 8.66 -9.87
N MET A 12 -8.58 7.60 -9.40
CA MET A 12 -7.17 7.30 -9.71
C MET A 12 -6.88 7.07 -11.20
N HIS A 13 -7.90 6.74 -12.00
CA HIS A 13 -7.73 6.60 -13.45
C HIS A 13 -7.85 7.92 -14.22
N LYS A 14 -8.32 9.00 -13.56
CA LYS A 14 -8.53 10.31 -14.17
C LYS A 14 -7.30 11.21 -14.03
N ASP A 15 -6.10 10.63 -14.10
CA ASP A 15 -4.82 11.21 -13.65
C ASP A 15 -4.51 12.64 -14.15
N ASP A 16 -5.05 13.06 -15.31
CA ASP A 16 -4.81 14.41 -15.88
C ASP A 16 -5.88 15.47 -15.59
N ALA A 17 -7.02 15.13 -14.97
CA ALA A 17 -8.16 16.05 -14.81
C ALA A 17 -8.48 16.43 -13.35
N LEU A 18 -7.78 15.85 -12.37
CA LEU A 18 -8.10 16.05 -10.95
C LEU A 18 -7.21 17.11 -10.32
N ASP A 19 -7.84 18.09 -9.69
CA ASP A 19 -7.17 19.08 -8.84
C ASP A 19 -7.47 18.87 -7.34
N ALA A 20 -6.67 19.50 -6.50
CA ALA A 20 -6.78 19.41 -5.04
C ALA A 20 -8.12 19.97 -4.51
N GLY A 21 -8.75 20.91 -5.22
CA GLY A 21 -10.05 21.48 -4.86
C GLY A 21 -11.20 20.50 -5.10
N MET A 22 -11.20 19.83 -6.26
CA MET A 22 -12.20 18.82 -6.61
C MET A 22 -12.21 17.66 -5.60
N LEU A 23 -11.03 17.15 -5.24
CA LEU A 23 -10.92 16.07 -4.26
C LEU A 23 -11.32 16.52 -2.85
N ALA A 24 -10.92 17.72 -2.44
CA ALA A 24 -11.34 18.29 -1.16
C ALA A 24 -12.87 18.42 -1.06
N GLU A 25 -13.52 18.82 -2.15
CA GLU A 25 -14.97 18.97 -2.21
C GLU A 25 -15.70 17.63 -2.23
N GLN A 26 -15.17 16.64 -2.97
CA GLN A 26 -15.70 15.28 -3.01
C GLN A 26 -15.67 14.62 -1.62
N TRP A 27 -14.55 14.76 -0.92
CA TRP A 27 -14.31 14.07 0.36
C TRP A 27 -14.66 14.90 1.60
N LYS A 28 -15.29 16.07 1.43
CA LYS A 28 -15.68 16.95 2.55
C LYS A 28 -16.56 16.28 3.61
N ARG A 29 -17.25 15.19 3.25
CA ARG A 29 -18.13 14.40 4.13
C ARG A 29 -17.46 13.18 4.75
N GLU A 30 -16.14 13.05 4.62
CA GLU A 30 -15.36 11.91 5.09
C GLU A 30 -14.32 12.37 6.15
N PRO A 31 -14.73 12.60 7.42
CA PRO A 31 -13.87 13.18 8.45
C PRO A 31 -12.59 12.38 8.73
N ALA A 32 -12.67 11.05 8.66
CA ALA A 32 -11.52 10.17 8.86
C ALA A 32 -10.43 10.39 7.80
N LEU A 33 -10.85 10.59 6.55
CA LEU A 33 -9.95 10.89 5.44
C LEU A 33 -9.34 12.28 5.55
N ILE A 34 -10.16 13.27 5.91
CA ILE A 34 -9.69 14.63 6.14
C ILE A 34 -8.64 14.67 7.27
N ALA A 35 -8.94 14.04 8.41
CA ALA A 35 -8.02 13.97 9.54
C ALA A 35 -6.70 13.30 9.15
N LYS A 36 -6.78 12.19 8.40
CA LYS A 36 -5.61 11.46 7.95
C LYS A 36 -4.77 12.25 6.94
N MET A 37 -5.40 12.98 6.02
CA MET A 37 -4.70 13.88 5.09
C MET A 37 -3.99 15.02 5.82
N LEU A 38 -4.67 15.65 6.79
CA LEU A 38 -4.08 16.71 7.61
C LEU A 38 -2.91 16.20 8.45
N ASP A 39 -3.02 15.01 9.03
CA ASP A 39 -1.94 14.36 9.79
C ASP A 39 -0.69 14.17 8.92
N VAL A 40 -0.85 13.56 7.74
CA VAL A 40 0.27 13.35 6.81
C VAL A 40 0.85 14.68 6.30
N ALA A 41 0.01 15.64 5.94
CA ALA A 41 0.46 16.96 5.48
C ALA A 41 1.23 17.73 6.57
N ASN A 42 0.87 17.56 7.84
CA ASN A 42 1.55 18.16 8.98
C ASN A 42 2.71 17.30 9.54
N SER A 43 3.01 16.15 8.95
CA SER A 43 4.14 15.33 9.38
C SER A 43 5.50 16.03 9.11
N ALA A 44 6.55 15.59 9.79
CA ALA A 44 7.90 16.17 9.64
C ALA A 44 8.41 16.11 8.19
N SER A 45 7.98 15.12 7.40
CA SER A 45 8.40 14.92 6.01
C SER A 45 7.83 15.95 5.02
N PHE A 46 6.70 16.59 5.35
CA PHE A 46 6.02 17.55 4.47
C PHE A 46 6.05 19.00 4.97
N ARG A 47 6.38 19.22 6.25
CA ARG A 47 6.58 20.55 6.83
C ARG A 47 7.85 21.25 6.34
N ARG A 48 7.82 21.82 5.13
CA ARG A 48 8.93 22.62 4.56
C ARG A 48 8.92 24.10 4.97
N SER A 49 7.77 24.69 5.34
CA SER A 49 7.64 26.13 5.62
C SER A 49 7.37 26.49 7.09
N GLY A 50 7.31 25.52 8.01
CA GLY A 50 6.98 25.74 9.43
C GLY A 50 5.52 26.13 9.69
N THR A 51 4.67 26.27 8.67
CA THR A 51 3.26 26.61 8.80
C THR A 51 2.41 25.34 8.89
N SER A 52 1.52 25.25 9.88
CA SER A 52 0.61 24.12 10.01
C SER A 52 -0.52 24.22 8.97
N VAL A 53 -0.74 23.11 8.25
CA VAL A 53 -1.81 22.94 7.28
C VAL A 53 -3.13 22.67 8.01
N LYS A 54 -4.20 23.39 7.66
CA LYS A 54 -5.47 23.35 8.42
C LYS A 54 -6.67 22.96 7.58
N THR A 55 -6.58 23.03 6.25
CA THR A 55 -7.69 22.71 5.37
C THR A 55 -7.41 21.45 4.51
N PRO A 56 -8.46 20.69 4.12
CA PRO A 56 -8.29 19.52 3.26
C PRO A 56 -7.65 19.86 1.92
N ARG A 57 -8.04 21.00 1.33
CA ARG A 57 -7.48 21.47 0.06
C ARG A 57 -5.98 21.73 0.17
N GLU A 58 -5.55 22.47 1.20
CA GLU A 58 -4.12 22.70 1.44
C GLU A 58 -3.39 21.39 1.72
N ALA A 59 -3.98 20.46 2.47
CA ALA A 59 -3.39 19.15 2.74
C ALA A 59 -3.13 18.38 1.45
N ILE A 60 -4.14 18.30 0.57
CA ILE A 60 -4.02 17.64 -0.75
C ILE A 60 -3.02 18.36 -1.64
N SER A 61 -2.97 19.69 -1.63
CA SER A 61 -1.95 20.46 -2.37
C SER A 61 -0.53 20.20 -1.86
N VAL A 62 -0.34 20.00 -0.55
CA VAL A 62 0.97 19.74 0.06
C VAL A 62 1.44 18.31 -0.19
N ILE A 63 0.57 17.31 -0.03
CA ILE A 63 0.94 15.89 -0.22
C ILE A 63 0.86 15.44 -1.68
N GLY A 64 0.11 16.19 -2.51
CA GLY A 64 -0.20 15.88 -3.90
C GLY A 64 -1.45 15.03 -4.09
N VAL A 65 -2.12 15.21 -5.23
CA VAL A 65 -3.35 14.49 -5.64
C VAL A 65 -3.18 12.97 -5.59
N SER A 66 -2.06 12.44 -6.11
CA SER A 66 -1.80 11.00 -6.09
C SER A 66 -1.69 10.45 -4.67
N MET A 67 -1.01 11.15 -3.76
CA MET A 67 -0.90 10.72 -2.36
C MET A 67 -2.27 10.80 -1.66
N ALA A 68 -3.05 11.83 -1.95
CA ALA A 68 -4.40 11.99 -1.41
C ALA A 68 -5.34 10.84 -1.83
N LEU A 69 -5.34 10.47 -3.11
CA LEU A 69 -6.08 9.32 -3.63
C LEU A 69 -5.64 8.00 -2.99
N ASN A 70 -4.34 7.83 -2.82
CA ASN A 70 -3.77 6.68 -2.13
C ASN A 70 -4.22 6.58 -0.67
N GLN A 71 -4.31 7.69 0.06
CA GLN A 71 -4.84 7.69 1.43
C GLN A 71 -6.34 7.39 1.48
N ALA A 72 -7.12 7.89 0.51
CA ALA A 72 -8.53 7.56 0.37
C ALA A 72 -8.74 6.06 0.13
N LEU A 73 -7.88 5.47 -0.71
CA LEU A 73 -7.88 4.04 -0.98
C LEU A 73 -7.51 3.23 0.27
N ALA A 74 -6.47 3.61 0.99
CA ALA A 74 -6.06 2.94 2.22
C ALA A 74 -7.20 2.95 3.27
N LEU A 75 -7.92 4.06 3.42
CA LEU A 75 -9.06 4.18 4.33
C LEU A 75 -10.31 3.42 3.85
N SER A 76 -10.58 3.37 2.55
CA SER A 76 -11.69 2.57 2.02
C SER A 76 -11.46 1.07 2.24
N LEU A 77 -10.19 0.66 2.25
CA LEU A 77 -9.71 -0.69 2.54
C LEU A 77 -9.55 -0.97 4.04
N ASP A 78 -9.94 -0.05 4.92
CA ASP A 78 -9.86 -0.28 6.37
C ASP A 78 -10.87 -1.34 6.82
N ILE A 79 -10.44 -2.59 6.65
CA ILE A 79 -11.09 -3.82 7.08
C ILE A 79 -10.77 -4.09 8.55
N ALA A 80 -9.57 -3.72 9.03
CA ALA A 80 -9.12 -3.97 10.40
C ALA A 80 -10.00 -3.29 11.46
N GLY A 81 -10.41 -2.03 11.24
CA GLY A 81 -11.36 -1.34 12.11
C GLY A 81 -12.80 -1.91 12.11
N LYS A 82 -13.07 -2.94 11.30
CA LYS A 82 -14.38 -3.57 11.10
C LYS A 82 -14.41 -5.05 11.51
N LEU A 83 -13.31 -5.58 12.07
CA LEU A 83 -13.26 -6.94 12.59
C LEU A 83 -13.47 -6.89 14.10
N ALA A 84 -14.53 -7.56 14.59
CA ALA A 84 -14.87 -7.59 16.01
C ALA A 84 -14.02 -8.60 16.80
N CYS A 85 -13.51 -9.64 16.13
CA CYS A 85 -12.67 -10.67 16.74
C CYS A 85 -11.24 -10.15 16.92
N PRO A 86 -10.71 -10.02 18.16
CA PRO A 86 -9.42 -9.37 18.40
C PRO A 86 -8.22 -9.99 17.66
N PRO A 87 -8.05 -11.33 17.60
CA PRO A 87 -6.97 -11.94 16.81
C PRO A 87 -7.03 -11.62 15.31
N LEU A 88 -8.24 -11.52 14.75
CA LEU A 88 -8.45 -11.19 13.34
C LEU A 88 -8.18 -9.70 13.08
N ALA A 89 -8.63 -8.82 13.98
CA ALA A 89 -8.37 -7.39 13.91
C ALA A 89 -6.87 -7.08 13.96
N GLU A 90 -6.14 -7.73 14.88
CA GLU A 90 -4.69 -7.57 14.99
C GLU A 90 -3.98 -8.08 13.73
N ARG A 91 -4.36 -9.26 13.21
CA ARG A 91 -3.79 -9.74 11.96
C ARG A 91 -4.10 -8.81 10.79
N ALA A 92 -5.32 -8.25 10.71
CA ALA A 92 -5.66 -7.29 9.66
C ALA A 92 -4.82 -6.01 9.74
N ARG A 93 -4.56 -5.51 10.95
CA ARG A 93 -3.66 -4.36 11.19
C ARG A 93 -2.25 -4.66 10.64
N LEU A 94 -1.70 -5.83 10.96
CA LEU A 94 -0.37 -6.24 10.47
C LEU A 94 -0.32 -6.32 8.93
N GLU A 95 -1.37 -6.85 8.30
CA GLU A 95 -1.46 -6.92 6.84
C GLU A 95 -1.58 -5.54 6.18
N GLN A 96 -2.33 -4.61 6.80
CA GLN A 96 -2.41 -3.21 6.34
C GLN A 96 -1.06 -2.48 6.46
N GLU A 97 -0.36 -2.66 7.59
CA GLU A 97 0.97 -2.10 7.81
C GLU A 97 1.98 -2.65 6.81
N GLN A 98 1.91 -3.95 6.51
CA GLN A 98 2.73 -4.55 5.47
C GLN A 98 2.43 -3.94 4.09
N ALA A 99 1.16 -3.78 3.72
CA ALA A 99 0.79 -3.15 2.45
C ALA A 99 1.33 -1.72 2.33
N LEU A 100 1.25 -0.94 3.40
CA LEU A 100 1.77 0.43 3.44
C LEU A 100 3.31 0.45 3.27
N ARG A 101 4.03 -0.42 3.99
CA ARG A 101 5.50 -0.56 3.83
C ARG A 101 5.89 -0.92 2.40
N ILE A 102 5.14 -1.83 1.76
CA ILE A 102 5.36 -2.20 0.36
C ILE A 102 5.12 -0.99 -0.56
N ALA A 103 4.02 -0.26 -0.37
CA ALA A 103 3.69 0.92 -1.16
C ALA A 103 4.76 2.01 -1.07
N GLU A 104 5.23 2.32 0.13
CA GLU A 104 6.28 3.32 0.37
C GLU A 104 7.61 2.89 -0.26
N SER A 105 7.97 1.62 -0.10
CA SER A 105 9.18 1.03 -0.71
C SER A 105 9.11 1.07 -2.24
N ALA A 106 7.97 0.71 -2.83
CA ALA A 106 7.76 0.72 -4.27
C ALA A 106 7.81 2.14 -4.84
N ARG A 107 7.20 3.11 -4.15
CA ARG A 107 7.28 4.53 -4.47
C ARG A 107 8.71 5.04 -4.46
N ALA A 108 9.47 4.71 -3.42
CA ALA A 108 10.86 5.13 -3.29
C ALA A 108 11.75 4.52 -4.39
N LEU A 109 11.53 3.24 -4.73
CA LEU A 109 12.25 2.58 -5.82
C LEU A 109 11.88 3.17 -7.19
N ALA A 110 10.59 3.39 -7.47
CA ALA A 110 10.12 4.02 -8.70
C ALA A 110 10.78 5.39 -8.92
N GLN A 111 10.84 6.22 -7.87
CA GLN A 111 11.52 7.52 -7.91
C GLN A 111 13.01 7.40 -8.23
N LYS A 112 13.71 6.42 -7.66
CA LYS A 112 15.15 6.18 -7.93
C LYS A 112 15.42 5.78 -9.38
N ILE A 113 14.49 5.07 -10.02
CA ILE A 113 14.66 4.58 -11.38
C ILE A 113 14.09 5.51 -12.47
N GLY A 114 13.48 6.63 -12.05
CA GLY A 114 12.91 7.65 -12.94
C GLY A 114 11.48 7.38 -13.42
N ASP A 115 10.77 6.43 -12.82
CA ASP A 115 9.40 6.08 -13.20
C ASP A 115 8.35 6.90 -12.43
N SER A 116 7.12 6.97 -12.95
CA SER A 116 5.99 7.59 -12.24
C SER A 116 5.61 6.76 -10.99
N PRO A 117 5.70 7.32 -9.78
CA PRO A 117 5.59 6.54 -8.54
C PRO A 117 4.15 6.19 -8.13
N ALA A 118 3.14 6.83 -8.73
CA ALA A 118 1.74 6.71 -8.30
C ALA A 118 1.20 5.27 -8.45
N ILE A 119 1.41 4.66 -9.61
CA ILE A 119 0.92 3.30 -9.90
C ILE A 119 1.59 2.24 -9.01
N TYR A 120 2.88 2.41 -8.69
CA TYR A 120 3.62 1.50 -7.81
C TYR A 120 3.15 1.58 -6.36
N TYR A 121 2.92 2.79 -5.86
CA TYR A 121 2.36 2.98 -4.52
C TYR A 121 0.96 2.36 -4.43
N THR A 122 0.13 2.60 -5.43
CA THR A 122 -1.22 2.00 -5.54
C THR A 122 -1.16 0.48 -5.52
N ALA A 123 -0.30 -0.12 -6.35
CA ALA A 123 -0.11 -1.57 -6.40
C ALA A 123 0.36 -2.14 -5.06
N GLY A 124 1.22 -1.41 -4.33
CA GLY A 124 1.68 -1.80 -3.00
C GLY A 124 0.56 -1.78 -1.96
N LEU A 125 -0.26 -0.73 -1.94
CA LEU A 125 -1.43 -0.64 -1.03
C LEU A 125 -2.44 -1.75 -1.28
N LEU A 126 -2.68 -2.08 -2.55
CA LEU A 126 -3.62 -3.12 -2.98
C LEU A 126 -3.06 -4.53 -2.85
N SER A 127 -1.78 -4.67 -2.47
CA SER A 127 -1.12 -5.96 -2.49
C SER A 127 -1.78 -6.95 -1.55
N ARG A 128 -2.13 -6.53 -0.32
CA ARG A 128 -2.68 -7.39 0.74
C ARG A 128 -4.20 -7.50 0.75
N SER A 129 -4.89 -7.04 -0.30
CA SER A 129 -6.37 -7.06 -0.34
C SER A 129 -6.96 -8.47 -0.29
N GLY A 130 -6.22 -9.48 -0.78
CA GLY A 130 -6.65 -10.88 -0.70
C GLY A 130 -6.65 -11.42 0.72
N GLU A 131 -5.60 -11.13 1.48
CA GLU A 131 -5.43 -11.51 2.88
C GLU A 131 -6.48 -10.83 3.76
N LEU A 132 -6.70 -9.53 3.58
CA LEU A 132 -7.74 -8.79 4.31
C LEU A 132 -9.14 -9.35 4.03
N ALA A 133 -9.41 -9.79 2.79
CA ALA A 133 -10.66 -10.43 2.44
C ALA A 133 -10.81 -11.81 3.09
N ALA A 134 -9.74 -12.60 3.16
CA ALA A 134 -9.75 -13.89 3.87
C ALA A 134 -10.06 -13.69 5.36
N LEU A 135 -9.46 -12.68 6.00
CA LEU A 135 -9.74 -12.30 7.38
C LEU A 135 -11.20 -11.88 7.59
N LYS A 136 -11.80 -11.16 6.63
CA LYS A 136 -13.22 -10.80 6.71
C LYS A 136 -14.13 -12.03 6.61
N VAL A 137 -13.77 -13.03 5.79
CA VAL A 137 -14.51 -14.30 5.72
C VAL A 137 -14.40 -15.06 7.05
N LEU A 138 -13.22 -15.10 7.66
CA LEU A 138 -13.03 -15.70 8.98
C LEU A 138 -13.84 -14.98 10.06
N GLN A 139 -13.95 -13.65 10.00
CA GLN A 139 -14.78 -12.91 10.95
C GLN A 139 -16.24 -13.34 10.86
N ASN A 140 -16.79 -13.49 9.64
CA ASN A 140 -18.17 -13.95 9.49
C ASN A 140 -18.37 -15.37 10.06
N HIS A 141 -17.34 -16.22 10.00
CA HIS A 141 -17.38 -17.53 10.64
C HIS A 141 -17.31 -17.42 12.17
N CYS A 142 -16.42 -16.58 12.71
CA CYS A 142 -16.32 -16.29 14.14
C CYS A 142 -17.63 -15.74 14.71
N ASP A 143 -18.33 -14.88 13.96
CA ASP A 143 -19.63 -14.33 14.35
C ASP A 143 -20.72 -15.42 14.45
N GLN A 144 -20.56 -16.52 13.71
CA GLN A 144 -21.50 -17.65 13.69
C GLN A 144 -21.13 -18.74 14.71
N SER A 145 -19.84 -19.02 14.90
CA SER A 145 -19.35 -20.04 15.83
C SER A 145 -19.30 -19.54 17.28
N GLY A 146 -19.09 -18.24 17.49
CA GLY A 146 -18.88 -17.63 18.80
C GLY A 146 -17.48 -17.86 19.38
N GLU A 147 -16.61 -18.59 18.68
CA GLU A 147 -15.24 -18.92 19.11
C GLU A 147 -14.21 -18.23 18.20
N PRO A 148 -13.21 -17.53 18.77
CA PRO A 148 -12.16 -16.92 17.98
C PRO A 148 -11.24 -18.01 17.39
N PRO A 149 -10.82 -17.89 16.12
CA PRO A 149 -9.91 -18.86 15.51
C PRO A 149 -8.51 -18.79 16.12
N GLU A 150 -7.84 -19.92 16.17
CA GLU A 150 -6.42 -20.01 16.53
C GLU A 150 -5.52 -19.38 15.45
N LEU A 151 -4.30 -18.98 15.82
CA LEU A 151 -3.37 -18.29 14.90
C LEU A 151 -3.04 -19.16 13.67
N GLU A 152 -2.85 -20.46 13.88
CA GLU A 152 -2.56 -21.44 12.82
C GLU A 152 -3.73 -21.57 11.83
N GLN A 153 -4.96 -21.45 12.31
CA GLN A 153 -6.17 -21.46 11.48
C GLN A 153 -6.26 -20.18 10.64
N ILE A 154 -5.90 -19.04 11.22
CA ILE A 154 -5.82 -17.75 10.51
C ILE A 154 -4.79 -17.83 9.38
N ASP A 155 -3.58 -18.33 9.67
CA ASP A 155 -2.52 -18.51 8.68
C ASP A 155 -2.92 -19.45 7.55
N SER A 156 -3.50 -20.60 7.91
CA SER A 156 -3.94 -21.61 6.94
C SER A 156 -5.04 -21.05 6.02
N ALA A 157 -5.99 -20.32 6.59
CA ALA A 157 -7.07 -19.70 5.82
C ALA A 157 -6.56 -18.60 4.89
N ILE A 158 -5.63 -17.75 5.35
CA ILE A 158 -4.98 -16.75 4.51
C ILE A 158 -4.25 -17.44 3.35
N ALA A 159 -3.40 -18.43 3.64
CA ALA A 159 -2.64 -19.15 2.62
C ALA A 159 -3.55 -19.82 1.56
N TYR A 160 -4.71 -20.33 1.98
CA TYR A 160 -5.64 -21.02 1.09
C TYR A 160 -6.52 -20.06 0.26
N TRP A 161 -6.97 -18.94 0.84
CA TRP A 161 -7.99 -18.08 0.23
C TRP A 161 -7.47 -16.77 -0.36
N ALA A 162 -6.34 -16.24 0.10
CA ALA A 162 -5.91 -14.88 -0.24
C ALA A 162 -5.74 -14.68 -1.76
N GLU A 163 -5.13 -15.62 -2.47
CA GLU A 163 -4.95 -15.53 -3.91
C GLU A 163 -6.31 -15.51 -4.65
N LYS A 164 -7.19 -16.46 -4.34
CA LYS A 164 -8.51 -16.59 -4.97
C LYS A 164 -9.38 -15.36 -4.72
N LEU A 165 -9.44 -14.89 -3.47
CA LEU A 165 -10.21 -13.72 -3.08
C LEU A 165 -9.61 -12.44 -3.67
N GLY A 166 -8.28 -12.29 -3.61
CA GLY A 166 -7.57 -11.16 -4.20
C GLY A 166 -7.85 -11.04 -5.70
N ASN A 167 -7.80 -12.14 -6.45
CA ASN A 167 -8.12 -12.13 -7.88
C ASN A 167 -9.57 -11.75 -8.16
N ARG A 168 -10.53 -12.26 -7.38
CA ARG A 168 -11.95 -11.87 -7.49
C ARG A 168 -12.16 -10.38 -7.21
N ILE A 169 -11.52 -9.86 -6.16
CA ILE A 169 -11.59 -8.45 -5.77
C ILE A 169 -11.03 -7.54 -6.87
N LYS A 170 -9.86 -7.88 -7.42
CA LYS A 170 -9.26 -7.13 -8.54
C LYS A 170 -10.18 -7.06 -9.77
N VAL A 171 -10.92 -8.14 -10.06
CA VAL A 171 -11.92 -8.18 -11.14
C VAL A 171 -13.15 -7.34 -10.78
N GLN A 172 -13.68 -7.49 -9.56
CA GLN A 172 -14.86 -6.74 -9.09
C GLN A 172 -14.62 -5.22 -9.06
N TRP A 173 -13.41 -4.81 -8.67
CA TRP A 173 -12.97 -3.42 -8.72
C TRP A 173 -12.59 -2.94 -10.11
N HIS A 174 -12.72 -3.80 -11.14
CA HIS A 174 -12.39 -3.49 -12.53
C HIS A 174 -10.97 -2.94 -12.70
N LEU A 175 -10.01 -3.42 -11.90
CA LEU A 175 -8.64 -2.92 -11.97
C LEU A 175 -8.05 -3.17 -13.36
N PRO A 176 -7.26 -2.25 -13.94
CA PRO A 176 -6.54 -2.49 -15.17
C PRO A 176 -5.57 -3.67 -15.07
N LEU A 177 -5.30 -4.32 -16.21
CA LEU A 177 -4.45 -5.52 -16.26
C LEU A 177 -3.03 -5.23 -15.75
N ASP A 178 -2.44 -4.11 -16.16
CA ASP A 178 -1.13 -3.64 -15.71
C ASP A 178 -1.07 -3.48 -14.17
N LEU A 179 -2.07 -2.86 -13.56
CA LEU A 179 -2.14 -2.75 -12.10
C LEU A 179 -2.28 -4.12 -11.42
N ARG A 180 -3.10 -5.03 -11.96
CA ARG A 180 -3.22 -6.41 -11.43
C ARG A 180 -1.90 -7.17 -11.49
N GLU A 181 -1.16 -7.00 -12.58
CA GLU A 181 0.15 -7.60 -12.79
C GLU A 181 1.20 -7.07 -11.80
N LEU A 182 1.18 -5.76 -11.53
CA LEU A 182 2.05 -5.14 -10.51
C LEU A 182 1.71 -5.64 -9.10
N ILE A 183 0.42 -5.76 -8.78
CA ILE A 183 -0.01 -6.35 -7.51
C ILE A 183 0.49 -7.81 -7.40
N GLY A 184 0.36 -8.60 -8.46
CA GLY A 184 0.84 -9.99 -8.48
C GLY A 184 2.35 -10.09 -8.29
N ALA A 185 3.11 -9.14 -8.84
CA ALA A 185 4.58 -9.12 -8.77
C ALA A 185 5.15 -8.96 -7.35
N VAL A 186 4.35 -8.49 -6.38
CA VAL A 186 4.71 -8.48 -4.94
C VAL A 186 5.01 -9.91 -4.46
N TYR A 187 4.22 -10.88 -4.91
CA TYR A 187 4.28 -12.27 -4.44
C TYR A 187 5.30 -13.10 -5.20
N PHE A 188 5.34 -12.98 -6.52
CA PHE A 188 6.25 -13.75 -7.36
C PHE A 188 6.50 -13.09 -8.72
N LEU A 189 7.62 -13.44 -9.36
CA LEU A 189 7.93 -13.05 -10.73
C LEU A 189 7.84 -14.26 -11.68
N SER A 190 7.05 -14.13 -12.74
CA SER A 190 6.99 -15.16 -13.80
C SER A 190 8.30 -15.22 -14.60
N LYS A 191 8.80 -16.41 -14.95
CA LYS A 191 10.09 -16.56 -15.67
C LYS A 191 10.11 -16.02 -17.11
N SER A 192 8.95 -15.88 -17.76
CA SER A 192 8.86 -15.60 -19.21
C SER A 192 8.60 -14.14 -19.57
N ASN A 193 8.19 -13.27 -18.63
CA ASN A 193 7.84 -11.87 -18.94
C ASN A 193 8.05 -10.93 -17.75
N VAL A 194 9.32 -10.73 -17.37
CA VAL A 194 9.71 -9.86 -16.24
C VAL A 194 10.00 -8.45 -16.75
N SER A 195 9.03 -7.55 -16.61
CA SER A 195 9.24 -6.12 -16.89
C SER A 195 9.98 -5.42 -15.74
N ARG A 196 10.60 -4.27 -16.04
CA ARG A 196 11.25 -3.41 -15.04
C ARG A 196 10.29 -3.06 -13.90
N SER A 197 9.04 -2.77 -14.22
CA SER A 197 8.01 -2.44 -13.23
C SER A 197 7.68 -3.60 -12.29
N LYS A 198 7.66 -4.84 -12.81
CA LYS A 198 7.47 -6.04 -11.97
C LYS A 198 8.67 -6.27 -11.04
N LEU A 199 9.90 -6.02 -11.52
CA LEU A 199 11.11 -6.07 -10.68
C LEU A 199 11.04 -5.07 -9.51
N VAL A 200 10.55 -3.84 -9.77
CA VAL A 200 10.34 -2.83 -8.71
C VAL A 200 9.41 -3.35 -7.64
N MET A 201 8.25 -3.89 -8.02
CA MET A 201 7.26 -4.39 -7.06
C MET A 201 7.80 -5.55 -6.23
N ARG A 202 8.51 -6.50 -6.84
CA ARG A 202 9.10 -7.62 -6.10
C ARG A 202 10.21 -7.16 -5.16
N ALA A 203 11.11 -6.29 -5.63
CA ALA A 203 12.17 -5.73 -4.79
C ALA A 203 11.59 -4.92 -3.63
N ALA A 204 10.54 -4.13 -3.88
CA ALA A 204 9.86 -3.35 -2.86
C ALA A 204 9.29 -4.24 -1.74
N ALA A 205 8.69 -5.38 -2.13
CA ALA A 205 8.15 -6.35 -1.19
C ALA A 205 9.22 -6.97 -0.30
N LEU A 206 10.36 -7.36 -0.89
CA LEU A 206 11.49 -7.94 -0.15
C LEU A 206 12.13 -6.91 0.80
N LEU A 207 12.27 -5.66 0.37
CA LEU A 207 12.74 -4.57 1.21
C LEU A 207 11.79 -4.29 2.38
N ALA A 208 10.48 -4.26 2.12
CA ALA A 208 9.45 -4.02 3.13
C ALA A 208 9.35 -5.16 4.16
N ALA A 209 9.73 -6.37 3.78
CA ALA A 209 9.84 -7.53 4.66
C ALA A 209 11.21 -7.65 5.34
N GLU A 210 12.07 -6.63 5.25
CA GLU A 210 13.43 -6.59 5.81
C GLU A 210 14.37 -7.70 5.29
N GLN A 211 14.06 -8.29 4.13
CA GLN A 211 14.86 -9.33 3.48
C GLN A 211 15.94 -8.74 2.56
N VAL A 212 16.52 -7.60 2.96
CA VAL A 212 17.45 -6.82 2.15
C VAL A 212 18.70 -7.63 1.80
N GLU A 213 19.17 -8.46 2.73
CA GLU A 213 20.34 -9.32 2.55
C GLU A 213 20.08 -10.57 1.69
N GLY A 214 18.81 -10.85 1.38
CA GLY A 214 18.42 -11.98 0.54
C GLY A 214 19.07 -11.91 -0.86
N LEU A 215 19.50 -13.07 -1.38
CA LEU A 215 20.09 -13.17 -2.72
C LEU A 215 19.14 -12.66 -3.80
N GLU A 216 17.83 -12.92 -3.65
CA GLU A 216 16.80 -12.43 -4.56
C GLU A 216 16.77 -10.89 -4.56
N CYS A 217 16.65 -10.25 -3.40
CA CYS A 217 16.57 -8.80 -3.26
C CYS A 217 17.78 -8.11 -3.92
N ARG A 218 19.00 -8.55 -3.58
CA ARG A 218 20.24 -8.01 -4.15
C ARG A 218 20.31 -8.16 -5.68
N THR A 219 19.86 -9.30 -6.21
CA THR A 219 19.82 -9.55 -7.65
C THR A 219 18.84 -8.61 -8.35
N LEU A 220 17.66 -8.38 -7.77
CA LEU A 220 16.65 -7.49 -8.34
C LEU A 220 17.10 -6.03 -8.31
N LEU A 221 17.68 -5.56 -7.20
CA LEU A 221 18.20 -4.20 -7.10
C LEU A 221 19.33 -3.93 -8.11
N ARG A 222 20.24 -4.89 -8.30
CA ARG A 222 21.28 -4.79 -9.34
C ARG A 222 20.67 -4.68 -10.74
N ARG A 223 19.65 -5.48 -11.05
CA ARG A 223 18.94 -5.41 -12.34
C ARG A 223 18.20 -4.09 -12.55
N LEU A 224 17.80 -3.42 -11.46
CA LEU A 224 17.19 -2.09 -11.49
C LEU A 224 18.21 -0.96 -11.60
N GLY A 225 19.51 -1.25 -11.53
CA GLY A 225 20.58 -0.25 -11.52
C GLY A 225 20.70 0.51 -10.20
N ILE A 226 20.20 -0.08 -9.10
CA ILE A 226 20.26 0.54 -7.77
C ILE A 226 21.40 -0.11 -7.00
N GLU A 227 22.48 0.65 -6.77
CA GLU A 227 23.58 0.22 -5.93
C GLU A 227 23.16 0.17 -4.46
N HIS A 228 23.45 -0.94 -3.79
CA HIS A 228 23.28 -1.05 -2.35
C HIS A 228 24.39 -0.24 -1.68
N ARG A 229 24.12 1.02 -1.31
CA ARG A 229 24.98 1.71 -0.33
C ARG A 229 24.80 0.97 0.99
N GLU A 230 25.79 0.17 1.39
CA GLU A 230 25.95 -0.27 2.75
C GLU A 230 26.06 0.99 3.63
N LYS A 231 25.02 1.29 4.40
CA LYS A 231 25.14 2.25 5.49
C LYS A 231 25.98 1.59 6.57
N GLY A 232 27.30 1.83 6.54
CA GLY A 232 28.18 1.47 7.64
C GLY A 232 29.60 1.13 7.19
N GLN A 233 30.37 2.13 6.76
CA GLN A 233 31.85 2.10 6.82
C GLN A 233 32.55 3.45 6.53
N ASP A 234 31.83 4.54 6.23
CA ASP A 234 32.47 5.85 6.00
C ASP A 234 32.71 6.70 7.27
N ASP A 235 32.10 6.36 8.41
CA ASP A 235 32.37 7.08 9.67
C ASP A 235 33.69 6.64 10.35
N ALA A 236 34.37 5.60 9.84
CA ALA A 236 35.64 5.13 10.39
C ALA A 236 36.88 5.68 9.68
N ARG A 237 36.73 6.48 8.61
CA ARG A 237 37.87 7.02 7.82
C ARG A 237 38.07 8.53 7.97
N GLN A 238 37.29 9.22 8.79
CA GLN A 238 37.47 10.66 9.08
C GLN A 238 38.07 10.96 10.46
N GLN A 239 38.61 9.95 11.17
CA GLN A 239 39.35 10.14 12.43
C GLN A 239 40.75 9.50 12.38
N SER A 240 41.44 9.59 11.25
CA SER A 240 42.89 9.31 11.14
C SER A 240 43.65 10.56 10.77
#